data_AF-K1QEY9-F1
#
_entry.id   AF-K1QEY9-F1
#
_cell.length_a   1.000
_cell.length_b   1.000
_cell.length_c   1.000
_cell.angle_alpha   90.00
_cell.angle_beta   90.00
_cell.angle_gamma   90.00
#
_symmetry.space_group_name_H-M   'P 1'
#
loop_
_entity.id
_entity.type
_entity.pdbx_description
1 polymer ?
#
loop_
_entity_poly.entity_id
_entity_poly.type
_entity_poly.pdbx_seq_one_letter_code
_entity_poly.pdbx_strand_id
1 'polypeptide(L)'
;MWKHPQTFRLPLSYKYTCPSPSTWVLVINSLLTVLGVGLPVARKQGAAFQDMWGELARTLEDFLFPKQPSPSTLSMEDFQRDEAIDCKVIQMIRDDILSYSSTIPADFVKQIMKLLNRGSIHSTSSDSFIGQ
;
A
#
# COMPACT_ATOMS: atom_id res chain seq x y z
N MET A 1 18.86 -10.82 -1.75
CA MET A 1 18.28 -9.47 -1.52
C MET A 1 16.75 -9.45 -1.47
N TRP A 2 16.02 -10.42 -2.06
CA TRP A 2 14.54 -10.49 -2.05
C TRP A 2 13.91 -11.44 -1.02
N LYS A 3 14.69 -12.02 -0.11
CA LYS A 3 14.22 -13.10 0.80
C LYS A 3 13.64 -12.65 2.14
N HIS A 4 13.53 -11.35 2.42
CA HIS A 4 12.98 -10.86 3.70
C HIS A 4 12.00 -9.68 3.53
N PRO A 5 10.79 -9.92 3.01
CA PRO A 5 9.75 -8.89 2.95
C PRO A 5 9.29 -8.36 4.32
N GLN A 6 9.56 -9.12 5.39
CA GLN A 6 9.18 -8.77 6.76
C GLN A 6 9.77 -7.45 7.24
N THR A 7 10.92 -7.04 6.70
CA THR A 7 11.61 -5.80 7.08
C THR A 7 10.80 -4.55 6.72
N PHE A 8 10.01 -4.59 5.64
CA PHE A 8 9.17 -3.46 5.23
C PHE A 8 7.80 -3.48 5.90
N ARG A 9 7.26 -4.68 6.16
CA ARG A 9 5.91 -4.84 6.71
C ARG A 9 5.76 -4.24 8.10
N LEU A 10 6.74 -4.46 8.99
CA LEU A 10 6.68 -3.98 10.36
C LEU A 10 6.52 -2.43 10.43
N PRO A 11 7.44 -1.61 9.88
CA PRO A 11 7.32 -0.15 9.96
C PRO A 11 6.09 0.40 9.24
N LEU A 12 5.65 -0.20 8.12
CA LEU A 12 4.45 0.24 7.40
C LEU A 12 3.16 -0.04 8.17
N SER A 13 3.08 -1.19 8.85
CA SER A 13 1.93 -1.52 9.72
C SER A 13 1.80 -0.61 10.95
N TYR A 14 2.88 0.10 11.31
CA TYR A 14 2.95 1.04 12.42
C TYR A 14 3.02 2.51 11.97
N LYS A 15 2.50 2.87 10.77
CA LYS A 15 2.51 4.24 10.20
C LYS A 15 2.40 5.36 11.26
N TYR A 16 1.42 5.27 12.15
CA TYR A 16 1.14 6.29 13.18
C TYR A 16 1.68 6.00 14.59
N THR A 17 2.39 4.90 14.79
CA THR A 17 3.00 4.50 16.07
C THR A 17 4.51 4.33 15.98
N CYS A 18 5.09 4.63 14.82
CA CYS A 18 6.51 4.60 14.62
C CYS A 18 7.17 5.67 15.51
N PRO A 19 8.21 5.34 16.32
CA PRO A 19 8.90 6.31 17.17
C PRO A 19 9.49 7.50 16.39
N SER A 20 9.71 7.33 15.08
CA SER A 20 10.14 8.37 14.16
C SER A 20 9.23 8.36 12.92
N PRO A 21 8.38 9.39 12.72
CA PRO A 21 7.49 9.49 11.57
C PRO A 21 8.19 9.40 10.22
N SER A 22 9.45 9.85 10.13
CA SER A 22 10.24 9.75 8.89
C SER A 22 10.55 8.31 8.47
N THR A 23 10.48 7.33 9.38
CA THR A 23 10.85 5.94 9.10
C THR A 23 9.85 5.26 8.16
N TRP A 24 8.55 5.37 8.40
CA TRP A 24 7.55 4.76 7.52
C TRP A 24 7.51 5.45 6.15
N VAL A 25 7.72 6.77 6.13
CA VAL A 25 7.82 7.56 4.89
C VAL A 25 9.01 7.10 4.04
N LEU A 26 10.17 6.88 4.66
CA LEU A 26 11.34 6.38 3.95
C LEU A 26 11.09 4.97 3.40
N VAL A 27 10.45 4.11 4.21
CA VAL A 27 10.18 2.73 3.82
C VAL A 27 9.19 2.66 2.65
N ILE A 28 8.08 3.42 2.68
CA ILE A 28 7.10 3.38 1.59
C ILE A 28 7.69 3.94 0.28
N ASN A 29 8.48 5.01 0.34
CA ASN A 29 9.16 5.54 -0.84
C ASN A 29 10.19 4.54 -1.42
N SER A 30 10.89 3.83 -0.53
CA SER A 30 11.80 2.75 -0.94
C SER A 30 11.04 1.60 -1.59
N LEU A 31 9.89 1.21 -1.04
CA LEU A 31 9.03 0.18 -1.61
C LEU A 31 8.53 0.59 -3.01
N LEU A 32 8.02 1.81 -3.17
CA LEU A 32 7.57 2.33 -4.47
C LEU A 32 8.70 2.31 -5.51
N THR A 33 9.91 2.72 -5.11
CA THR A 33 11.10 2.68 -5.97
C THR A 33 11.45 1.26 -6.40
N VAL A 34 11.44 0.32 -5.46
CA VAL A 34 11.71 -1.11 -5.72
C VAL A 34 10.64 -1.70 -6.63
N LEU A 35 9.36 -1.38 -6.42
CA LEU A 35 8.25 -1.89 -7.23
C LEU A 35 8.30 -1.37 -8.67
N GLY A 36 8.68 -0.11 -8.88
CA GLY A 36 8.82 0.46 -10.22
C GLY A 36 9.80 -0.31 -11.13
N VAL A 37 10.83 -0.92 -10.54
CA VAL A 37 11.78 -1.77 -11.26
C VAL A 37 11.41 -3.26 -11.16
N GLY A 38 10.95 -3.69 -10.00
CA GLY A 38 10.71 -5.09 -9.67
C GLY A 38 9.47 -5.69 -10.33
N LEU A 39 8.37 -4.95 -10.44
CA LEU A 39 7.13 -5.45 -11.04
C LEU A 39 7.29 -5.87 -12.51
N PRO A 40 7.93 -5.05 -13.39
CA PRO A 40 8.24 -5.47 -14.76
C PRO A 40 9.07 -6.77 -14.84
N VAL A 41 10.01 -6.97 -13.92
CA VAL A 41 10.85 -8.18 -13.87
C VAL A 41 10.05 -9.38 -13.38
N ALA A 42 9.29 -9.21 -12.29
CA ALA A 42 8.48 -10.26 -11.69
C ALA A 42 7.43 -10.82 -12.65
N ARG A 43 6.81 -9.95 -13.48
CA ARG A 43 5.89 -10.36 -14.55
C ARG A 43 6.53 -11.28 -15.58
N LYS A 44 7.77 -11.01 -15.97
CA LYS A 44 8.51 -11.80 -16.97
C LYS A 44 9.03 -13.13 -16.40
N GLN A 45 9.25 -13.20 -15.08
CA GLN A 45 9.83 -14.35 -14.40
C GLN A 45 8.87 -14.92 -13.36
N GLY A 46 7.58 -15.06 -13.71
CA GLY A 46 6.50 -15.34 -12.76
C GLY A 46 6.77 -16.48 -11.78
N ALA A 47 7.39 -17.58 -12.22
CA ALA A 47 7.69 -18.73 -11.36
C ALA A 47 8.67 -18.41 -10.21
N ALA A 48 9.64 -17.51 -10.43
CA ALA A 48 10.63 -17.14 -9.42
C ALA A 48 10.08 -16.21 -8.33
N PHE A 49 8.91 -15.59 -8.57
CA PHE A 49 8.32 -14.56 -7.71
C PHE A 49 6.93 -14.92 -7.19
N GLN A 50 6.51 -16.19 -7.26
CA GLN A 50 5.17 -16.61 -6.81
C GLN A 50 4.90 -16.23 -5.34
N ASP A 51 5.86 -16.46 -4.45
CA ASP A 51 5.71 -16.20 -3.01
C ASP A 51 5.67 -14.70 -2.67
N MET A 52 6.11 -13.83 -3.57
CA MET A 52 6.17 -12.38 -3.35
C MET A 52 4.78 -11.75 -3.34
N TRP A 53 3.89 -12.18 -4.23
CA TRP A 53 2.62 -11.51 -4.49
C TRP A 53 1.71 -11.45 -3.25
N GLY A 54 1.61 -12.56 -2.51
CA GLY A 54 0.80 -12.61 -1.30
C GLY A 54 1.35 -11.72 -0.17
N GLU A 55 2.66 -11.50 -0.14
CA GLU A 55 3.29 -10.60 0.84
C GLU A 55 3.19 -9.14 0.43
N LEU A 56 3.27 -8.85 -0.87
CA LEU A 56 2.99 -7.53 -1.41
C LEU A 56 1.55 -7.10 -1.12
N ALA A 57 0.56 -7.97 -1.34
CA ALA A 57 -0.84 -7.67 -1.03
C ALA A 57 -1.03 -7.31 0.46
N ARG A 58 -0.46 -8.13 1.36
CA ARG A 58 -0.52 -7.86 2.80
C ARG A 58 0.16 -6.56 3.19
N THR A 59 1.28 -6.24 2.55
CA THR A 59 2.00 -4.98 2.80
C THR A 59 1.18 -3.76 2.36
N LEU A 60 0.54 -3.83 1.19
CA LEU A 60 -0.35 -2.77 0.71
C LEU A 60 -1.58 -2.62 1.59
N GLU A 61 -2.15 -3.74 2.07
CA GLU A 61 -3.27 -3.72 3.02
C GLU A 61 -2.89 -3.08 4.35
N ASP A 62 -1.80 -3.53 4.97
CA ASP A 62 -1.33 -3.01 6.26
C ASP A 62 -0.97 -1.51 6.17
N PHE A 63 -0.52 -1.03 5.00
CA PHE A 63 -0.22 0.39 4.76
C PHE A 63 -1.47 1.25 4.55
N LEU A 64 -2.39 0.82 3.68
CA LEU A 64 -3.60 1.58 3.35
C LEU A 64 -4.68 1.51 4.46
N PHE A 65 -4.67 0.43 5.24
CA PHE A 65 -5.57 0.22 6.37
C PHE A 65 -4.77 -0.07 7.64
N PRO A 66 -3.99 0.91 8.13
CA PRO A 66 -3.17 0.73 9.31
C PRO A 66 -4.07 0.40 10.51
N LYS A 67 -3.58 -0.48 11.40
CA LYS A 67 -4.34 -0.91 12.60
C LYS A 67 -4.59 0.22 13.59
N GLN A 68 -3.77 1.26 13.53
CA GLN A 68 -3.87 2.44 14.38
C GLN A 68 -4.33 3.61 13.50
N PRO A 69 -5.35 4.38 13.91
CA PRO A 69 -5.80 5.54 13.15
C PRO A 69 -4.77 6.68 13.21
N SER A 70 -4.90 7.65 12.30
CA SER A 70 -4.12 8.88 12.34
C SER A 70 -4.34 9.61 13.68
N PRO A 71 -3.30 10.13 14.34
CA PRO A 71 -3.46 10.88 15.59
C PRO A 71 -4.33 12.12 15.37
N SER A 72 -5.25 12.42 16.28
CA SER A 72 -6.06 13.65 16.23
C SER A 72 -5.25 14.93 16.43
N THR A 73 -4.00 14.80 16.88
CA THR A 73 -3.05 15.89 17.06
C THR A 73 -2.23 16.19 15.81
N LEU A 74 -2.44 15.45 14.71
CA LEU A 74 -1.71 15.66 13.46
C LEU A 74 -2.14 17.01 12.84
N SER A 75 -1.17 17.80 12.38
CA SER A 75 -1.49 19.04 11.68
C SER A 75 -2.17 18.75 10.34
N MET A 76 -2.94 19.71 9.83
CA MET A 76 -3.57 19.58 8.51
C MET A 76 -2.53 19.40 7.39
N GLU A 77 -1.39 20.09 7.48
CA GLU A 77 -0.29 19.97 6.51
C GLU A 77 0.34 18.57 6.54
N ASP A 78 0.55 18.01 7.73
CA ASP A 78 1.08 16.65 7.87
C ASP A 78 0.07 15.61 7.36
N PHE A 79 -1.22 15.81 7.65
CA PHE A 79 -2.29 14.95 7.13
C PHE A 79 -2.31 14.93 5.59
N GLN A 80 -2.27 16.10 4.95
CA GLN A 80 -2.24 16.20 3.49
C GLN A 80 -0.98 15.55 2.90
N ARG A 81 0.16 15.66 3.59
CA ARG A 81 1.41 15.01 3.15
C ARG A 81 1.29 13.49 3.19
N ASP A 82 0.68 12.95 4.24
CA ASP A 82 0.46 11.52 4.40
C ASP A 82 -0.56 11.00 3.37
N GLU A 83 -1.63 11.74 3.14
CA GLU A 83 -2.64 11.45 2.11
C GLU A 83 -2.04 11.47 0.70
N ALA A 84 -1.14 12.40 0.41
CA ALA A 84 -0.43 12.45 -0.88
C ALA A 84 0.40 11.18 -1.13
N ILE A 85 0.92 10.54 -0.08
CA ILE A 85 1.63 9.26 -0.20
C ILE A 85 0.63 8.11 -0.44
N ASP A 86 -0.50 8.11 0.26
CA ASP A 86 -1.56 7.11 0.05
C ASP A 86 -2.05 7.15 -1.41
N CYS A 87 -2.27 8.35 -1.96
CA CYS A 87 -2.61 8.56 -3.37
C CYS A 87 -1.56 7.99 -4.33
N LYS A 88 -0.26 8.16 -4.06
CA LYS A 88 0.81 7.56 -4.88
C LYS A 88 0.74 6.03 -4.88
N VAL A 89 0.42 5.42 -3.74
CA VAL A 89 0.26 3.96 -3.65
C VAL A 89 -0.93 3.49 -4.47
N ILE A 90 -2.07 4.20 -4.39
CA ILE A 90 -3.25 3.89 -5.21
C ILE A 90 -2.97 4.05 -6.71
N GLN A 91 -2.23 5.08 -7.11
CA GLN A 91 -1.80 5.27 -8.49
C GLN A 91 -0.91 4.12 -8.96
N MET A 92 0.08 3.71 -8.17
CA MET A 92 0.92 2.53 -8.49
C MET A 92 0.07 1.25 -8.63
N ILE A 93 -0.91 1.03 -7.75
CA ILE A 93 -1.83 -0.11 -7.88
C ILE A 93 -2.59 -0.06 -9.21
N ARG A 94 -3.12 1.11 -9.58
CA ARG A 94 -3.83 1.28 -10.85
C ARG A 94 -2.92 1.01 -12.05
N ASP A 95 -1.80 1.73 -12.10
CA ASP A 95 -0.97 1.85 -13.31
C ASP A 95 -0.05 0.64 -13.49
N ASP A 96 0.56 0.14 -12.41
CA ASP A 96 1.58 -0.90 -12.47
C ASP A 96 1.08 -2.30 -12.10
N ILE A 97 -0.07 -2.42 -11.43
CA ILE A 97 -0.65 -3.71 -11.06
C ILE A 97 -1.87 -4.02 -11.93
N LEU A 98 -2.92 -3.21 -11.88
CA LEU A 98 -4.20 -3.52 -12.53
C LEU A 98 -4.10 -3.48 -14.05
N SER A 99 -3.36 -2.53 -14.62
CA SER A 99 -3.09 -2.46 -16.07
C SER A 99 -2.40 -3.72 -16.62
N TYR A 100 -1.76 -4.52 -15.76
CA TYR A 100 -1.04 -5.73 -16.12
C TYR A 100 -1.65 -7.00 -15.51
N SER A 101 -2.92 -6.95 -15.09
CA SER A 101 -3.63 -8.03 -14.38
C SER A 101 -3.60 -9.40 -15.08
N SER A 102 -3.50 -9.45 -16.40
CA SER A 102 -3.39 -10.69 -17.18
C SER A 102 -2.04 -11.42 -17.04
N THR A 103 -1.02 -10.74 -16.50
CA THR A 103 0.37 -11.25 -16.40
C THR A 103 0.81 -11.52 -14.96
N ILE A 104 -0.10 -11.38 -14.00
CA ILE A 104 0.13 -11.56 -12.57
C ILE A 104 -0.87 -12.57 -12.00
N PRO A 105 -0.59 -13.21 -10.85
CA PRO A 105 -1.47 -14.25 -10.33
C PRO A 105 -2.89 -13.74 -10.05
N ALA A 106 -3.89 -14.48 -10.52
CA ALA A 106 -5.30 -14.09 -10.39
C ALA A 106 -5.74 -13.89 -8.93
N ASP A 107 -5.24 -14.70 -8.00
CA ASP A 107 -5.59 -14.58 -6.59
C ASP A 107 -5.02 -13.30 -5.95
N PHE A 108 -3.86 -12.83 -6.41
CA PHE A 108 -3.32 -11.54 -6.02
C PHE A 108 -4.21 -10.40 -6.52
N VAL A 109 -4.63 -10.43 -7.80
CA VAL A 109 -5.56 -9.43 -8.36
C VAL A 109 -6.87 -9.38 -7.57
N LYS A 110 -7.43 -10.55 -7.22
CA LYS A 110 -8.64 -10.62 -6.38
C LYS A 110 -8.43 -9.96 -5.01
N GLN A 111 -7.27 -10.13 -4.38
CA GLN A 111 -6.96 -9.47 -3.10
C GLN A 111 -6.89 -7.96 -3.26
N ILE A 112 -6.25 -7.46 -4.32
CA ILE A 112 -6.20 -6.02 -4.62
C ILE A 112 -7.59 -5.44 -4.87
N MET A 113 -8.45 -6.15 -5.61
CA MET A 113 -9.83 -5.70 -5.81
C MET A 113 -10.63 -5.64 -4.50
N LYS A 114 -10.48 -6.64 -3.61
CA LYS A 114 -11.08 -6.60 -2.27
C LYS A 114 -10.60 -5.38 -1.46
N LEU A 115 -9.29 -5.08 -1.55
CA LEU A 115 -8.67 -3.94 -0.88
C LEU A 115 -9.27 -2.59 -1.34
N LEU A 116 -9.38 -2.40 -2.66
CA LEU A 116 -9.95 -1.17 -3.25
C LEU A 116 -11.45 -1.04 -2.93
N ASN A 117 -12.20 -2.13 -2.98
CA ASN A 117 -13.61 -2.15 -2.62
C ASN A 117 -13.83 -1.75 -1.15
N ARG A 118 -12.99 -2.25 -0.24
CA ARG A 118 -13.02 -1.86 1.18
C ARG A 118 -12.82 -0.35 1.33
N GLY A 119 -11.83 0.22 0.63
CA GLY A 119 -11.57 1.66 0.64
C GLY A 119 -12.77 2.47 0.16
N SER A 120 -13.37 2.08 -0.98
CA SER A 120 -14.52 2.77 -1.55
C SER A 120 -15.73 2.83 -0.61
N ILE A 121 -16.02 1.75 0.13
CA ILE A 121 -17.15 1.71 1.08
C ILE A 121 -16.93 2.66 2.25
N HIS A 122 -15.70 2.71 2.77
CA HIS A 122 -15.35 3.65 3.85
C HIS A 122 -15.44 5.11 3.38
N SER A 123 -14.99 5.43 2.16
CA SER A 123 -15.13 6.77 1.58
C SER A 123 -16.58 7.22 1.45
N THR A 124 -17.49 6.33 1.02
CA THR A 124 -18.93 6.65 0.95
C THR A 124 -19.59 6.83 2.32
N SER A 125 -19.00 6.27 3.39
CA SER A 125 -19.51 6.39 4.75
C SER A 125 -18.96 7.60 5.51
N SER A 126 -17.82 8.16 5.07
CA SER A 126 -17.25 9.40 5.63
C SER A 126 -17.86 10.66 5.04
N ASP A 127 -18.30 10.63 3.77
CA ASP A 127 -19.00 11.76 3.13
C ASP A 127 -20.34 12.11 3.81
N SER A 128 -20.95 11.14 4.50
CA SER A 128 -22.18 11.35 5.27
C SER A 128 -21.96 12.02 6.64
N PHE A 129 -20.71 12.26 7.07
CA PHE A 129 -20.41 12.91 8.35
C PHE A 129 -20.04 14.41 8.24
N ILE A 130 -19.77 14.94 7.04
CA ILE A 130 -19.43 16.37 6.84
C ILE A 130 -20.71 17.23 6.60
N GLY A 131 -21.89 16.65 6.78
CA GLY A 131 -23.19 17.28 6.50
C GLY A 131 -24.07 17.62 7.71
N GLN A 132 -23.52 17.83 8.92
CA GLN A 132 -24.27 18.35 10.08
C GLN A 132 -23.49 19.39 10.87
#